data_AF-A0A350ILZ1-F1
#
_entry.id   AF-A0A350ILZ1-F1
#
_cell.length_a   1.000
_cell.length_b   1.000
_cell.length_c   1.000
_cell.angle_alpha   90.00
_cell.angle_beta   90.00
_cell.angle_gamma   90.00
#
_symmetry.space_group_name_H-M   'P 1'
#
loop_
_entity.id
_entity.type
_entity.pdbx_description
1 polymer ?
#
loop_
_entity_poly.entity_id
_entity_poly.type
_entity_poly.pdbx_seq_one_letter_code
_entity_poly.pdbx_strand_id
1 'polypeptide(L)'
;MKKKIPSYKKNVEIYFILYLAALMLLIPDLKENNKPSQTSADVNEDFFRIYPEKNILLARLYLDSNGVNFISIDSTNIIFYSGNVQQIDFDFQIQNKELNQLLVLNKNSNLNNFFKFAENKDLNLAYFYWKPPILDKRNYVFNVKVNASALVKVPISKSNEFQLKKLEATTYFDLVVNYFDPKTGLPMITSNQDTVRIASIDSSLFYSLNRNTQDLFVNFEKDQVSSIAGENWQNTAFIIGMDLARDLGKKPEIKIINTPENNSGTVSIQKIQGNSIILQGRMPLFGSSKVKIKLLRKYDKSTIEDEFSLSPIEIKEPEYKSVIYPYQTYTIKPNFPNSLEHIYSCRIKSVDGQIIQNSSGNIPFSLSVDKAFIGKTLMFERLIDNKNYG
;
A
#
# COMPACT_ATOMS: atom_id res chain seq x y z
N MET A 1 59.46 48.17 -12.20
CA MET A 1 57.99 48.07 -12.26
C MET A 1 57.49 47.22 -11.10
N LYS A 2 56.79 47.80 -10.10
CA LYS A 2 56.16 47.07 -8.98
C LYS A 2 54.63 47.16 -9.13
N LYS A 3 53.95 46.01 -9.28
CA LYS A 3 52.48 45.94 -9.38
C LYS A 3 51.83 46.18 -8.01
N LYS A 4 50.87 47.10 -7.95
CA LYS A 4 49.97 47.30 -6.80
C LYS A 4 48.90 46.20 -6.79
N ILE A 5 48.66 45.62 -5.61
CA ILE A 5 47.56 44.67 -5.35
C ILE A 5 46.37 45.50 -4.82
N PRO A 6 45.14 45.34 -5.35
CA PRO A 6 43.99 46.05 -4.82
C PRO A 6 43.47 45.37 -3.54
N SER A 7 43.29 46.16 -2.47
CA SER A 7 42.67 45.69 -1.23
C SER A 7 41.14 45.78 -1.36
N TYR A 8 40.46 44.63 -1.33
CA TYR A 8 39.00 44.59 -1.18
C TYR A 8 38.64 44.66 0.31
N LYS A 9 38.08 45.79 0.75
CA LYS A 9 37.38 45.89 2.04
C LYS A 9 36.09 45.08 1.94
N LYS A 10 35.97 44.00 2.73
CA LYS A 10 34.73 43.22 2.89
C LYS A 10 33.77 43.98 3.81
N ASN A 11 32.67 44.48 3.26
CA ASN A 11 31.55 45.07 4.02
C ASN A 11 30.53 44.02 4.50
N VAL A 12 30.94 42.76 4.68
CA VAL A 12 30.00 41.64 4.96
C VAL A 12 29.90 41.30 6.45
N GLU A 13 30.75 41.86 7.31
CA GLU A 13 30.89 41.32 8.67
C GLU A 13 29.93 41.96 9.68
N ILE A 14 29.52 43.23 9.52
CA ILE A 14 28.74 43.89 10.59
C ILE A 14 27.30 43.38 10.70
N TYR A 15 26.61 43.18 9.58
CA TYR A 15 25.22 42.70 9.60
C TYR A 15 25.13 41.23 10.03
N PHE A 16 26.14 40.43 9.66
CA PHE A 16 26.24 39.03 10.09
C PHE A 16 26.54 38.93 11.59
N ILE A 17 27.46 39.77 12.10
CA ILE A 17 27.77 39.83 13.54
C ILE A 17 26.56 40.32 14.35
N LEU A 18 25.83 41.34 13.87
CA LEU A 18 24.60 41.84 14.52
C LEU A 18 23.50 40.79 14.56
N TYR A 19 23.32 40.04 13.47
CA TYR A 19 22.35 38.94 13.42
C TYR A 19 22.72 37.83 14.41
N LEU A 20 23.99 37.45 14.47
CA LEU A 20 24.48 36.40 15.37
C LEU A 20 24.40 36.84 16.84
N ALA A 21 24.68 38.11 17.14
CA ALA A 21 24.53 38.69 18.48
C ALA A 21 23.06 38.75 18.92
N ALA A 22 22.14 39.14 18.03
CA ALA A 22 20.71 39.13 18.32
C ALA A 22 20.19 37.70 18.58
N LEU A 23 20.70 36.72 17.85
CA LEU A 23 20.36 35.31 18.03
C LEU A 23 20.90 34.75 19.34
N MET A 24 22.09 35.18 19.80
CA MET A 24 22.59 34.86 21.14
C MET A 24 21.79 35.54 22.26
N LEU A 25 21.34 36.78 22.07
CA LEU A 25 20.52 37.52 23.04
C LEU A 25 19.09 36.96 23.19
N LEU A 26 18.61 36.24 22.18
CA LEU A 26 17.31 35.56 22.18
C LEU A 26 17.35 34.16 22.81
N ILE A 27 18.51 33.66 23.22
CA ILE A 27 18.62 32.45 24.03
C ILE A 27 18.41 32.85 25.48
N PRO A 28 17.32 32.43 26.16
CA PRO A 28 17.14 32.73 27.57
C PRO A 28 18.27 32.10 28.39
N ASP A 29 18.85 32.93 29.26
CA ASP A 29 19.94 32.58 30.18
C ASP A 29 19.50 31.39 31.05
N LEU A 30 20.09 30.21 30.83
CA LEU A 30 19.98 29.05 31.72
C LEU A 30 20.76 29.35 33.00
N LYS A 31 20.21 30.21 33.86
CA LYS A 31 20.72 30.46 35.21
C LYS A 31 19.64 30.20 36.24
N GLU A 32 19.80 29.03 36.85
CA GLU A 32 19.67 28.75 38.27
C GLU A 32 18.80 29.73 39.08
N ASN A 33 17.56 29.32 39.33
CA ASN A 33 16.84 29.72 40.53
C ASN A 33 16.82 28.55 41.51
N ASN A 34 17.96 28.30 42.15
CA ASN A 34 18.03 27.45 43.34
C ASN A 34 17.78 28.31 44.59
N LYS A 35 16.58 28.22 45.16
CA LYS A 35 16.35 28.35 46.61
C LYS A 35 15.63 27.08 47.09
N PRO A 36 16.12 26.41 48.14
CA PRO A 36 15.59 25.12 48.54
C PRO A 36 14.39 25.33 49.46
N SER A 37 13.18 25.03 48.97
CA SER A 37 12.05 24.72 49.84
C SER A 37 11.98 23.21 50.01
N GLN A 38 12.48 22.75 51.16
CA GLN A 38 12.26 21.41 51.67
C GLN A 38 10.76 21.13 51.77
N THR A 39 10.20 20.43 50.78
CA THR A 39 8.97 19.65 50.97
C THR A 39 8.89 18.60 49.90
N SER A 40 8.88 17.34 50.35
CA SER A 40 8.69 16.10 49.58
C SER A 40 9.68 15.86 48.44
N ALA A 41 10.29 14.68 48.44
CA ALA A 41 11.01 14.14 47.30
C ALA A 41 10.16 14.31 46.03
N ASP A 42 10.51 15.33 45.26
CA ASP A 42 10.10 15.52 43.89
C ASP A 42 10.73 14.35 43.15
N VAL A 43 9.99 13.24 43.09
CA VAL A 43 10.36 12.06 42.34
C VAL A 43 10.43 12.55 40.92
N ASN A 44 11.66 12.85 40.49
CA ASN A 44 12.06 13.34 39.18
C ASN A 44 10.99 13.00 38.16
N GLU A 45 10.44 14.04 37.57
CA GLU A 45 9.74 14.03 36.30
C GLU A 45 10.66 13.49 35.18
N ASP A 46 11.55 12.51 35.38
CA ASP A 46 12.46 12.00 34.36
C ASP A 46 11.67 11.28 33.26
N PHE A 47 11.39 12.15 32.31
CA PHE A 47 10.29 12.21 31.40
C PHE A 47 10.25 10.99 30.49
N PHE A 48 9.11 10.31 30.49
CA PHE A 48 8.75 9.44 29.38
C PHE A 48 8.92 10.22 28.07
N ARG A 49 9.85 9.77 27.22
CA ARG A 49 10.21 10.42 25.96
C ARG A 49 10.25 9.41 24.85
N ILE A 50 9.92 9.86 23.65
CA ILE A 50 9.99 9.08 22.42
C ILE A 50 10.78 9.83 21.36
N TYR A 51 11.58 9.14 20.58
CA TYR A 51 12.34 9.72 19.47
C TYR A 51 12.47 8.73 18.31
N PRO A 52 12.34 9.20 17.06
CA PRO A 52 12.56 8.36 15.89
C PRO A 52 14.07 8.19 15.64
N GLU A 53 14.44 7.07 15.02
CA GLU A 53 15.79 6.84 14.50
C GLU A 53 16.11 7.84 13.39
N LYS A 54 15.16 8.02 12.46
CA LYS A 54 15.30 8.93 11.32
C LYS A 54 14.20 9.99 11.37
N ASN A 55 14.61 11.26 11.25
CA ASN A 55 13.67 12.38 11.14
C ASN A 55 13.03 12.47 9.74
N ILE A 56 13.64 11.85 8.72
CA ILE A 56 13.16 11.86 7.33
C ILE A 56 13.38 10.47 6.73
N LEU A 57 12.35 9.92 6.07
CA LEU A 57 12.44 8.73 5.24
C LEU A 57 12.17 9.11 3.78
N LEU A 58 13.01 8.59 2.87
CA LEU A 58 12.97 8.96 1.47
C LEU A 58 12.48 7.79 0.60
N ALA A 59 11.57 8.09 -0.32
CA ALA A 59 11.25 7.22 -1.45
C ALA A 59 11.55 7.95 -2.77
N ARG A 60 12.35 7.31 -3.62
CA ARG A 60 12.67 7.79 -4.96
C ARG A 60 12.02 6.84 -5.97
N LEU A 61 11.23 7.41 -6.87
CA LEU A 61 10.41 6.69 -7.82
C LEU A 61 10.72 7.19 -9.23
N TYR A 62 10.56 6.34 -10.25
CA TYR A 62 10.47 6.78 -11.63
C TYR A 62 9.25 6.15 -12.31
N LEU A 63 8.81 6.79 -13.38
CA LEU A 63 7.68 6.36 -14.19
C LEU A 63 8.20 5.84 -15.53
N ASP A 64 7.86 4.61 -15.88
CA ASP A 64 8.08 4.07 -17.22
C ASP A 64 6.75 3.65 -17.87
N SER A 65 6.82 3.07 -19.07
CA SER A 65 5.66 2.55 -19.79
C SER A 65 4.98 1.37 -19.10
N ASN A 66 5.61 0.77 -18.09
CA ASN A 66 5.12 -0.39 -17.35
C ASN A 66 4.59 -0.01 -15.95
N GLY A 67 4.79 1.22 -15.49
CA GLY A 67 4.22 1.75 -14.25
C GLY A 67 5.21 2.53 -13.39
N VAL A 68 4.94 2.57 -12.08
CA VAL A 68 5.80 3.23 -11.10
C VAL A 68 6.80 2.23 -10.55
N ASN A 69 8.09 2.54 -10.70
CA ASN A 69 9.18 1.73 -10.19
C ASN A 69 9.94 2.47 -9.08
N PHE A 70 10.46 1.70 -8.12
CA PHE A 70 11.25 2.22 -7.02
C PHE A 70 12.73 2.28 -7.41
N ILE A 71 13.33 3.46 -7.31
CA ILE A 71 14.79 3.62 -7.37
C ILE A 71 15.38 3.25 -6.01
N SER A 72 14.82 3.81 -4.93
CA SER A 72 15.24 3.56 -3.55
C SER A 72 14.10 3.86 -2.59
N ILE A 73 14.00 3.12 -1.50
CA ILE A 73 12.99 3.34 -0.46
C ILE A 73 13.55 3.03 0.93
N ASP A 74 13.47 4.01 1.82
CA ASP A 74 13.63 3.80 3.26
C ASP A 74 12.28 3.33 3.83
N SER A 75 11.96 2.04 3.85
CA SER A 75 10.60 1.56 4.19
C SER A 75 10.29 1.51 5.69
N THR A 76 11.27 1.68 6.57
CA THR A 76 11.14 1.40 8.00
C THR A 76 11.80 2.50 8.84
N ASN A 77 11.12 2.91 9.91
CA ASN A 77 11.66 3.75 10.98
C ASN A 77 11.52 3.03 12.32
N ILE A 78 12.46 3.23 13.25
CA ILE A 78 12.37 2.73 14.61
C ILE A 78 12.07 3.91 15.55
N ILE A 79 11.06 3.77 16.39
CA ILE A 79 10.72 4.72 17.45
C ILE A 79 11.21 4.15 18.77
N PHE A 80 12.21 4.81 19.35
CA PHE A 80 12.72 4.47 20.67
C PHE A 80 11.92 5.20 21.74
N TYR A 81 11.76 4.55 22.89
CA TYR A 81 11.24 5.22 24.07
C TYR A 81 12.14 5.03 25.28
N SER A 82 12.19 6.06 26.13
CA SER A 82 12.95 6.06 27.37
C SER A 82 12.04 6.45 28.54
N GLY A 83 12.16 5.74 29.65
CA GLY A 83 11.41 6.00 30.89
C GLY A 83 11.02 4.70 31.59
N ASN A 84 10.87 4.73 32.92
CA ASN A 84 10.39 3.60 33.70
C ASN A 84 8.85 3.56 33.68
N VAL A 85 8.30 3.12 32.54
CA VAL A 85 6.87 3.14 32.25
C VAL A 85 6.33 1.73 31.97
N GLN A 86 5.06 1.50 32.27
CA GLN A 86 4.33 0.26 32.01
C GLN A 86 3.18 0.53 31.05
N GLN A 87 2.77 -0.48 30.26
CA GLN A 87 1.61 -0.41 29.35
C GLN A 87 1.65 0.81 28.42
N ILE A 88 2.57 0.76 27.45
CA ILE A 88 2.68 1.81 26.44
C ILE A 88 1.77 1.50 25.26
N ASP A 89 1.07 2.53 24.81
CA ASP A 89 0.26 2.54 23.60
C ASP A 89 0.77 3.65 22.67
N PHE A 90 1.01 3.29 21.40
CA PHE A 90 1.39 4.24 20.35
C PHE A 90 0.23 4.55 19.41
N ASP A 91 0.08 5.84 19.10
CA ASP A 91 -0.82 6.38 18.09
C ASP A 91 -0.03 7.19 17.06
N PHE A 92 -0.14 6.83 15.78
CA PHE A 92 0.52 7.53 14.69
C PHE A 92 -0.51 8.33 13.89
N GLN A 93 -0.29 9.63 13.74
CA GLN A 93 -1.09 10.54 12.92
C GLN A 93 -0.28 10.93 11.69
N ILE A 94 -0.68 10.49 10.51
CA ILE A 94 0.00 10.71 9.25
C ILE A 94 -0.81 11.74 8.47
N GLN A 95 -0.21 12.89 8.20
CA GLN A 95 -0.88 14.01 7.52
C GLN A 95 -0.21 14.32 6.19
N ASN A 96 -0.99 14.39 5.12
CA ASN A 96 -0.56 15.06 3.88
C ASN A 96 -1.16 16.46 3.86
N LYS A 97 -0.33 17.48 4.03
CA LYS A 97 -0.78 18.88 4.06
C LYS A 97 -1.27 19.36 2.70
N GLU A 98 -0.69 18.87 1.61
CA GLU A 98 -1.09 19.26 0.25
C GLU A 98 -2.47 18.71 -0.11
N LEU A 99 -2.84 17.56 0.46
CA LEU A 99 -4.12 16.87 0.20
C LEU A 99 -5.15 17.05 1.31
N ASN A 100 -4.78 17.73 2.39
CA ASN A 100 -5.55 17.78 3.64
C ASN A 100 -6.03 16.40 4.11
N GLN A 101 -5.18 15.38 3.97
CA GLN A 101 -5.47 14.01 4.39
C GLN A 101 -4.85 13.74 5.75
N LEU A 102 -5.62 13.12 6.64
CA LEU A 102 -5.16 12.70 7.96
C LEU A 102 -5.54 11.24 8.16
N LEU A 103 -4.54 10.41 8.44
CA LEU A 103 -4.71 9.01 8.79
C LEU A 103 -4.24 8.80 10.23
N VAL A 104 -4.98 8.01 11.01
CA VAL A 104 -4.61 7.66 12.38
C VAL A 104 -4.45 6.15 12.50
N LEU A 105 -3.25 5.70 12.85
CA LEU A 105 -2.95 4.30 13.17
C LEU A 105 -2.88 4.13 14.68
N ASN A 106 -3.67 3.20 15.20
CA ASN A 106 -3.62 2.73 16.56
C ASN A 106 -3.70 1.19 16.55
N LYS A 107 -3.68 0.55 17.73
CA LYS A 107 -3.73 -0.93 17.84
C LYS A 107 -4.95 -1.56 17.14
N ASN A 108 -6.06 -0.83 17.04
CA ASN A 108 -7.30 -1.30 16.42
C ASN A 108 -7.41 -0.93 14.93
N SER A 109 -6.66 0.08 14.46
CA SER A 109 -6.67 0.61 13.08
C SER A 109 -5.33 0.40 12.35
N ASN A 110 -4.60 -0.65 12.70
CA ASN A 110 -3.27 -0.95 12.15
C ASN A 110 -3.29 -1.66 10.77
N LEU A 111 -4.42 -1.62 10.06
CA LEU A 111 -4.64 -2.34 8.81
C LEU A 111 -4.75 -1.35 7.66
N ASN A 112 -3.62 -0.76 7.28
CA ASN A 112 -3.49 -0.03 6.02
C ASN A 112 -2.43 -0.70 5.14
N ASN A 113 -2.65 -0.73 3.83
CA ASN A 113 -1.71 -1.28 2.86
C ASN A 113 -0.42 -0.45 2.75
N PHE A 114 -0.48 0.83 3.13
CA PHE A 114 0.62 1.78 2.99
C PHE A 114 1.37 2.06 4.27
N PHE A 115 0.73 1.91 5.43
CA PHE A 115 1.32 2.24 6.72
C PHE A 115 0.93 1.21 7.77
N LYS A 116 1.92 0.72 8.52
CA LYS A 116 1.74 -0.26 9.60
C LYS A 116 2.71 0.04 10.72
N PHE A 117 2.40 -0.36 11.93
CA PHE A 117 3.37 -0.35 13.02
C PHE A 117 3.35 -1.67 13.81
N ALA A 118 4.47 -2.00 14.43
CA ALA A 118 4.59 -3.16 15.30
C ALA A 118 5.37 -2.78 16.56
N GLU A 119 4.84 -3.11 17.72
CA GLU A 119 5.51 -2.87 19.00
C GLU A 119 6.38 -4.07 19.38
N ASN A 120 7.61 -3.80 19.83
CA ASN A 120 8.43 -4.79 20.51
C ASN A 120 8.62 -4.35 21.96
N LYS A 121 7.85 -4.98 22.86
CA LYS A 121 7.84 -4.66 24.28
C LYS A 121 9.13 -5.05 24.99
N ASP A 122 9.85 -6.06 24.50
CA ASP A 122 11.07 -6.55 25.13
C ASP A 122 12.26 -5.62 24.90
N LEU A 123 12.27 -4.93 23.75
CA LEU A 123 13.37 -4.06 23.31
C LEU A 123 13.09 -2.57 23.47
N ASN A 124 12.00 -2.21 24.13
CA ASN A 124 11.56 -0.82 24.33
C ASN A 124 11.51 0.03 23.03
N LEU A 125 10.94 -0.53 21.97
CA LEU A 125 10.86 0.14 20.68
C LEU A 125 9.59 -0.21 19.91
N ALA A 126 9.22 0.66 18.97
CA ALA A 126 8.15 0.43 18.01
C ALA A 126 8.69 0.60 16.58
N TYR A 127 8.36 -0.33 15.70
CA TYR A 127 8.68 -0.26 14.28
C TYR A 127 7.54 0.42 13.53
N PHE A 128 7.86 1.42 12.73
CA PHE A 128 6.96 2.04 11.78
C PHE A 128 7.35 1.60 10.36
N TYR A 129 6.41 1.01 9.63
CA TYR A 129 6.57 0.56 8.27
C TYR A 129 5.73 1.42 7.34
N TRP A 130 6.32 1.83 6.22
CA TRP A 130 5.57 2.52 5.18
C TRP A 130 5.97 2.07 3.77
N LYS A 131 5.01 2.23 2.87
CA LYS A 131 5.18 2.15 1.43
C LYS A 131 4.42 3.34 0.83
N PRO A 132 5.07 4.18 0.01
CA PRO A 132 4.42 5.36 -0.54
C PRO A 132 3.23 4.95 -1.41
N PRO A 133 2.02 5.50 -1.18
CA PRO A 133 0.92 5.36 -2.12
C PRO A 133 1.26 6.04 -3.44
N ILE A 134 0.82 5.48 -4.56
CA ILE A 134 1.03 6.12 -5.86
C ILE A 134 0.00 7.24 -6.00
N LEU A 135 0.41 8.46 -5.64
CA LEU A 135 -0.45 9.66 -5.65
C LEU A 135 -0.05 10.57 -6.80
N ASP A 136 -0.95 10.73 -7.77
CA ASP A 136 -0.96 11.77 -8.81
C ASP A 136 0.35 12.06 -9.55
N LYS A 137 1.32 11.15 -9.52
CA LYS A 137 2.64 11.28 -10.18
C LYS A 137 3.41 12.56 -9.79
N ARG A 138 3.17 13.08 -8.57
CA ARG A 138 3.78 14.32 -8.06
C ARG A 138 4.59 14.05 -6.81
N ASN A 139 5.61 14.86 -6.58
CA ASN A 139 6.32 14.85 -5.31
C ASN A 139 5.35 15.25 -4.20
N TYR A 140 5.43 14.56 -3.06
CA TYR A 140 4.60 14.88 -1.90
C TYR A 140 5.32 14.49 -0.61
N VAL A 141 4.84 15.05 0.50
CA VAL A 141 5.37 14.81 1.84
C VAL A 141 4.23 14.44 2.77
N PHE A 142 4.43 13.39 3.58
CA PHE A 142 3.61 13.15 4.77
C PHE A 142 4.36 13.60 6.01
N ASN A 143 3.69 14.36 6.87
CA ASN A 143 4.16 14.63 8.23
C ASN A 143 3.57 13.58 9.16
N VAL A 144 4.42 12.86 9.88
CA VAL A 144 3.99 11.85 10.85
C VAL A 144 4.19 12.40 12.25
N LYS A 145 3.11 12.47 13.02
CA LYS A 145 3.13 12.76 14.46
C LYS A 145 2.89 11.45 15.22
N VAL A 146 3.79 11.11 16.11
CA VAL A 146 3.67 9.94 16.98
C VAL A 146 3.30 10.43 18.37
N ASN A 147 2.20 9.93 18.92
CA ASN A 147 1.85 10.09 20.33
C ASN A 147 2.05 8.74 21.01
N ALA A 148 2.69 8.75 22.16
CA ALA A 148 2.75 7.58 23.03
C ALA A 148 2.10 7.92 24.36
N SER A 149 1.31 7.00 24.88
CA SER A 149 0.74 7.08 26.23
C SER A 149 1.19 5.90 27.06
N ALA A 150 1.53 6.14 28.31
CA ALA A 150 2.07 5.12 29.20
C ALA A 150 1.59 5.33 30.65
N LEU A 151 1.66 4.28 31.45
CA LEU A 151 1.30 4.31 32.87
C LEU A 151 2.54 4.18 33.76
N VAL A 152 2.65 5.04 34.76
CA VAL A 152 3.70 4.96 35.79
C VAL A 152 3.07 4.66 37.13
N LYS A 153 3.69 3.74 37.88
CA LYS A 153 3.37 3.50 39.29
C LYS A 153 4.09 4.54 40.14
N VAL A 154 3.34 5.52 40.63
CA VAL A 154 3.86 6.55 41.54
C VAL A 154 3.49 6.14 42.97
N PRO A 155 4.45 6.07 43.91
CA PRO A 155 4.12 5.78 45.30
C PRO A 155 3.30 6.93 45.88
N ILE A 156 2.16 6.62 46.50
CA ILE A 156 1.36 7.61 47.21
C ILE A 156 2.12 7.94 48.50
N SER A 157 2.42 9.22 48.70
CA SER A 157 3.25 9.67 49.83
C SER A 157 2.66 9.17 51.16
N LYS A 158 3.43 8.31 51.84
CA LYS A 158 3.17 7.66 53.16
C LYS A 158 2.31 6.39 53.19
N SER A 159 1.94 5.77 52.07
CA SER A 159 1.38 4.40 52.05
C SER A 159 2.17 3.48 51.11
N ASN A 160 2.12 2.17 51.34
CA ASN A 160 2.64 1.16 50.39
C ASN A 160 1.74 1.02 49.13
N GLU A 161 0.85 1.99 48.89
CA GLU A 161 -0.08 1.99 47.77
C GLU A 161 0.52 2.78 46.61
N PHE A 162 0.37 2.23 45.41
CA PHE A 162 0.83 2.85 44.17
C PHE A 162 -0.37 3.44 43.42
N GLN A 163 -0.25 4.70 43.00
CA GLN A 163 -1.18 5.30 42.06
C GLN A 163 -0.65 5.14 40.64
N LEU A 164 -1.54 4.78 39.71
CA LEU A 164 -1.22 4.80 38.28
C LEU A 164 -1.42 6.22 37.73
N LYS A 165 -0.34 6.86 37.31
CA LYS A 165 -0.36 8.16 36.62
C LYS A 165 -0.14 7.94 35.13
N LYS A 166 -0.97 8.57 34.29
CA LYS A 166 -0.81 8.55 32.83
C LYS A 166 0.25 9.59 32.42
N LEU A 167 1.21 9.18 31.60
CA LEU A 167 2.19 10.04 30.93
C LEU A 167 1.96 10.00 29.42
N GLU A 168 2.25 11.11 28.75
CA GLU A 168 2.11 11.26 27.30
C GLU A 168 3.38 11.88 26.73
N ALA A 169 3.82 11.39 25.56
CA ALA A 169 4.98 11.89 24.85
C ALA A 169 4.68 12.00 23.36
N THR A 170 5.29 12.96 22.68
CA THR A 170 5.07 13.22 21.25
C THR A 170 6.38 13.41 20.50
N THR A 171 6.46 12.88 19.28
CA THR A 171 7.58 13.14 18.36
C THR A 171 7.10 13.20 16.91
N TYR A 172 7.97 13.65 16.00
CA TYR A 172 7.63 13.94 14.60
C TYR A 172 8.72 13.45 13.65
N PHE A 173 8.31 12.98 12.47
CA PHE A 173 9.21 12.70 11.34
C PHE A 173 8.47 12.82 10.01
N ASP A 174 9.22 12.94 8.92
CA ASP A 174 8.67 13.18 7.59
C ASP A 174 8.91 11.99 6.64
N LEU A 175 7.92 11.74 5.77
CA LEU A 175 8.00 10.79 4.68
C LEU A 175 7.98 11.57 3.37
N VAL A 176 9.07 11.53 2.61
CA VAL A 176 9.26 12.35 1.43
C VAL A 176 9.31 11.47 0.19
N VAL A 177 8.44 11.75 -0.78
CA VAL A 177 8.34 11.00 -2.03
C VAL A 177 8.74 11.89 -3.20
N ASN A 178 9.74 11.44 -3.95
CA ASN A 178 10.28 12.15 -5.10
C ASN A 178 10.17 11.28 -6.36
N TYR A 179 9.52 11.83 -7.39
CA TYR A 179 9.47 11.29 -8.73
C TYR A 179 10.61 11.87 -9.57
N PHE A 180 11.29 10.99 -10.28
CA PHE A 180 12.38 11.31 -11.19
C PHE A 180 12.01 10.92 -12.61
N ASP A 181 12.41 11.74 -13.57
CA ASP A 181 12.34 11.39 -14.98
C ASP A 181 13.45 10.37 -15.30
N PRO A 182 13.12 9.17 -15.83
CA PRO A 182 14.11 8.14 -16.13
C PRO A 182 15.11 8.54 -17.22
N LYS A 183 14.78 9.52 -18.08
CA LYS A 183 15.68 9.97 -19.16
C LYS A 183 16.71 10.99 -18.69
N THR A 184 16.31 11.87 -17.78
CA THR A 184 17.15 13.00 -17.34
C THR A 184 17.74 12.77 -15.94
N GLY A 185 17.17 11.88 -15.14
CA GLY A 185 17.56 11.65 -13.75
C GLY A 185 17.26 12.84 -12.83
N LEU A 186 16.49 13.82 -13.31
CA LEU A 186 16.12 15.01 -12.57
C LEU A 186 14.77 14.83 -11.87
N PRO A 187 14.55 15.47 -10.70
CA PRO A 187 13.25 15.45 -10.04
C PRO A 187 12.21 16.11 -10.95
N MET A 188 11.05 15.48 -11.10
CA MET A 188 9.94 16.06 -11.85
C MET A 188 9.44 17.31 -11.12
N ILE A 189 9.60 18.47 -11.75
CA ILE A 189 9.06 19.74 -11.24
C ILE A 189 7.65 19.90 -11.81
N THR A 190 6.68 20.03 -10.90
CA THR A 190 5.29 20.27 -11.27
C THR A 190 5.15 21.65 -11.91
N SER A 191 4.88 21.73 -13.21
CA SER A 191 4.27 22.92 -13.79
C SER A 191 2.91 23.11 -13.13
N ASN A 192 2.65 24.29 -12.56
CA ASN A 192 1.38 24.66 -11.94
C ASN A 192 0.20 24.25 -12.83
N GLN A 193 -0.47 23.17 -12.44
CA GLN A 193 -1.79 22.79 -12.89
C GLN A 193 -2.62 22.59 -11.63
N ASP A 194 -3.71 23.36 -11.58
CA ASP A 194 -4.63 23.47 -10.47
C ASP A 194 -4.94 22.11 -9.83
N THR A 195 -4.91 22.13 -8.51
CA THR A 195 -4.69 20.96 -7.68
C THR A 195 -6.04 20.47 -7.18
N VAL A 196 -6.62 19.49 -7.86
CA VAL A 196 -7.53 18.53 -7.23
C VAL A 196 -6.81 17.20 -7.25
N ARG A 197 -6.30 16.81 -6.09
CA ARG A 197 -5.55 15.57 -5.90
C ARG A 197 -6.36 14.61 -5.05
N ILE A 198 -6.47 13.36 -5.50
CA ILE A 198 -7.17 12.27 -4.82
C ILE A 198 -6.13 11.23 -4.45
N ALA A 199 -6.05 10.90 -3.16
CA ALA A 199 -5.37 9.68 -2.72
C ALA A 199 -6.40 8.59 -2.50
N SER A 200 -6.04 7.39 -2.96
CA SER A 200 -6.53 6.07 -2.56
C SER A 200 -7.76 6.11 -1.64
N ILE A 201 -8.92 5.99 -2.28
CA ILE A 201 -10.21 5.92 -1.61
C ILE A 201 -10.38 4.50 -1.09
N ASP A 202 -10.21 4.31 0.23
CA ASP A 202 -11.01 3.30 0.91
C ASP A 202 -12.48 3.61 0.61
N SER A 203 -13.16 2.62 0.04
CA SER A 203 -14.36 2.70 -0.80
C SER A 203 -15.64 3.26 -0.17
N SER A 204 -15.56 3.91 0.99
CA SER A 204 -16.75 4.36 1.75
C SER A 204 -16.74 5.80 2.28
N LEU A 205 -15.68 6.61 2.12
CA LEU A 205 -15.64 7.97 2.71
C LEU A 205 -15.82 9.15 1.73
N PHE A 206 -15.87 8.93 0.42
CA PHE A 206 -15.88 10.03 -0.57
C PHE A 206 -17.26 10.41 -1.12
N TYR A 207 -18.33 9.78 -0.61
CA TYR A 207 -19.70 10.11 -1.04
C TYR A 207 -20.28 11.38 -0.40
N SER A 208 -19.58 12.00 0.55
CA SER A 208 -20.00 13.28 1.10
C SER A 208 -18.78 14.14 1.38
N LEU A 209 -18.41 15.01 0.45
CA LEU A 209 -17.94 16.38 0.73
C LEU A 209 -17.57 17.09 -0.59
N ASN A 210 -18.31 18.18 -0.83
CA ASN A 210 -18.05 19.34 -1.68
C ASN A 210 -18.14 19.25 -3.21
N ARG A 211 -19.25 19.86 -3.66
CA ARG A 211 -19.63 20.31 -4.99
C ARG A 211 -18.68 21.39 -5.54
N ASN A 212 -17.57 20.99 -6.12
CA ASN A 212 -16.89 21.77 -7.16
C ASN A 212 -16.22 20.82 -8.15
N THR A 213 -17.01 20.20 -9.01
CA THR A 213 -16.52 19.22 -9.98
C THR A 213 -16.78 19.72 -11.40
N GLN A 214 -15.92 20.61 -11.89
CA GLN A 214 -15.89 20.87 -13.33
C GLN A 214 -15.21 19.72 -14.07
N ASP A 215 -14.23 19.04 -13.46
CA ASP A 215 -13.50 17.96 -14.12
C ASP A 215 -14.22 16.61 -14.02
N LEU A 216 -14.28 15.91 -15.14
CA LEU A 216 -14.89 14.59 -15.30
C LEU A 216 -13.78 13.53 -15.40
N PHE A 217 -13.81 12.53 -14.52
CA PHE A 217 -12.80 11.47 -14.52
C PHE A 217 -13.39 10.12 -14.11
N VAL A 218 -12.70 9.05 -14.53
CA VAL A 218 -13.01 7.65 -14.20
C VAL A 218 -11.88 7.11 -13.37
N ASN A 219 -12.19 6.33 -12.33
CA ASN A 219 -11.20 5.59 -11.56
C ASN A 219 -11.63 4.13 -11.47
N PHE A 220 -10.73 3.19 -11.71
CA PHE A 220 -11.05 1.77 -11.60
C PHE A 220 -10.66 1.23 -10.22
N GLU A 221 -11.44 0.27 -9.71
CA GLU A 221 -11.10 -0.46 -8.49
C GLU A 221 -9.76 -1.21 -8.65
N LYS A 222 -9.53 -1.75 -9.86
CA LYS A 222 -8.27 -2.39 -10.25
C LYS A 222 -7.84 -1.92 -11.63
N ASP A 223 -6.66 -1.32 -11.76
CA ASP A 223 -6.07 -0.95 -13.06
C ASP A 223 -5.63 -2.17 -13.89
N GLN A 224 -5.42 -3.30 -13.20
CA GLN A 224 -5.16 -4.59 -13.79
C GLN A 224 -5.93 -5.67 -13.05
N VAL A 225 -6.75 -6.43 -13.78
CA VAL A 225 -7.47 -7.59 -13.27
C VAL A 225 -6.79 -8.85 -13.77
N SER A 226 -6.40 -9.73 -12.84
CA SER A 226 -5.79 -11.02 -13.17
C SER A 226 -6.58 -12.15 -12.53
N SER A 227 -6.91 -13.18 -13.30
CA SER A 227 -7.60 -14.40 -12.87
C SER A 227 -7.29 -15.53 -13.84
N ILE A 228 -7.70 -16.76 -13.50
CA ILE A 228 -7.54 -17.94 -14.36
C ILE A 228 -8.17 -17.68 -15.73
N ALA A 229 -7.44 -18.09 -16.78
CA ALA A 229 -7.87 -17.97 -18.16
C ALA A 229 -9.29 -18.55 -18.36
N GLY A 230 -10.17 -17.76 -18.96
CA GLY A 230 -11.55 -18.15 -19.23
C GLY A 230 -12.54 -18.06 -18.06
N GLU A 231 -12.13 -17.65 -16.87
CA GLU A 231 -13.05 -17.40 -15.75
C GLU A 231 -13.80 -16.07 -15.87
N ASN A 232 -14.84 -15.90 -15.05
CA ASN A 232 -15.52 -14.61 -14.95
C ASN A 232 -14.69 -13.63 -14.13
N TRP A 233 -14.69 -12.37 -14.53
CA TRP A 233 -14.07 -11.28 -13.79
C TRP A 233 -15.08 -10.15 -13.56
N GLN A 234 -14.81 -9.36 -12.53
CA GLN A 234 -15.56 -8.15 -12.21
C GLN A 234 -14.58 -7.03 -11.85
N ASN A 235 -14.92 -5.80 -12.24
CA ASN A 235 -14.21 -4.60 -11.85
C ASN A 235 -15.21 -3.44 -11.72
N THR A 236 -14.92 -2.46 -10.88
CA THR A 236 -15.80 -1.31 -10.65
C THR A 236 -15.15 -0.04 -11.18
N ALA A 237 -15.88 0.73 -11.99
CA ALA A 237 -15.47 2.06 -12.43
C ALA A 237 -16.22 3.12 -11.62
N PHE A 238 -15.50 3.92 -10.85
CA PHE A 238 -16.00 5.05 -10.07
C PHE A 238 -15.94 6.31 -10.91
N ILE A 239 -17.08 6.99 -11.04
CA ILE A 239 -17.22 8.15 -11.90
C ILE A 239 -17.29 9.40 -11.02
N ILE A 240 -16.44 10.37 -11.31
CA ILE A 240 -16.33 11.59 -10.51
C ILE A 240 -16.52 12.80 -11.42
N GLY A 241 -17.21 13.80 -10.88
CA GLY A 241 -17.64 14.98 -11.63
C GLY A 241 -18.90 14.80 -12.48
N MET A 242 -19.67 13.76 -12.20
CA MET A 242 -20.96 13.49 -12.82
C MET A 242 -21.83 12.65 -11.86
N ASP A 243 -23.11 13.00 -11.75
CA ASP A 243 -24.14 12.08 -11.25
C ASP A 243 -24.63 11.21 -12.41
N LEU A 244 -24.34 9.91 -12.37
CA LEU A 244 -24.72 9.00 -13.46
C LEU A 244 -26.24 8.92 -13.68
N ALA A 245 -27.05 9.14 -12.65
CA ALA A 245 -28.51 9.08 -12.80
C ALA A 245 -29.08 10.31 -13.52
N ARG A 246 -28.38 11.45 -13.50
CA ARG A 246 -28.92 12.75 -13.94
C ARG A 246 -28.15 13.37 -15.09
N ASP A 247 -26.83 13.16 -15.14
CA ASP A 247 -25.93 13.94 -15.97
C ASP A 247 -25.42 13.17 -17.20
N LEU A 248 -25.73 11.87 -17.32
CA LEU A 248 -25.38 11.06 -18.50
C LEU A 248 -26.08 11.59 -19.76
N GLY A 249 -25.29 12.01 -20.76
CA GLY A 249 -25.79 12.47 -22.06
C GLY A 249 -26.23 11.32 -22.97
N LYS A 250 -25.64 10.14 -22.79
CA LYS A 250 -26.00 8.87 -23.46
C LYS A 250 -25.58 7.70 -22.57
N LYS A 251 -26.03 6.48 -22.88
CA LYS A 251 -25.58 5.27 -22.15
C LYS A 251 -24.05 5.14 -22.23
N PRO A 252 -23.39 4.65 -21.17
CA PRO A 252 -21.95 4.38 -21.19
C PRO A 252 -21.56 3.49 -22.36
N GLU A 253 -20.51 3.87 -23.08
CA GLU A 253 -19.93 3.05 -24.15
C GLU A 253 -18.81 2.21 -23.56
N ILE A 254 -18.91 0.89 -23.69
CA ILE A 254 -17.87 -0.05 -23.28
C ILE A 254 -17.30 -0.75 -24.50
N LYS A 255 -15.98 -0.90 -24.54
CA LYS A 255 -15.28 -1.65 -25.59
C LYS A 255 -14.19 -2.49 -24.96
N ILE A 256 -13.90 -3.63 -25.58
CA ILE A 256 -12.73 -4.44 -25.25
C ILE A 256 -11.82 -4.51 -26.47
N ILE A 257 -10.52 -4.37 -26.24
CA ILE A 257 -9.49 -4.52 -27.24
C ILE A 257 -8.69 -5.76 -26.85
N ASN A 258 -8.89 -6.83 -27.61
CA ASN A 258 -8.24 -8.11 -27.38
C ASN A 258 -6.90 -8.16 -28.11
N THR A 259 -5.86 -8.62 -27.42
CA THR A 259 -4.50 -8.78 -27.95
C THR A 259 -4.00 -10.19 -27.64
N PRO A 260 -4.03 -11.13 -28.59
CA PRO A 260 -4.54 -11.01 -29.97
C PRO A 260 -6.08 -10.96 -30.02
N GLU A 261 -6.64 -10.53 -31.16
CA GLU A 261 -8.10 -10.28 -31.30
C GLU A 261 -8.98 -11.49 -30.96
N ASN A 262 -8.49 -12.70 -31.22
CA ASN A 262 -9.20 -13.98 -31.02
C ASN A 262 -9.02 -14.59 -29.63
N ASN A 263 -8.60 -13.82 -28.62
CA ASN A 263 -8.35 -14.33 -27.27
C ASN A 263 -9.63 -14.62 -26.44
N SER A 264 -10.82 -14.38 -27.00
CA SER A 264 -12.12 -14.66 -26.39
C SER A 264 -12.46 -13.87 -25.12
N GLY A 265 -11.73 -12.79 -24.81
CA GLY A 265 -12.08 -11.87 -23.73
C GLY A 265 -13.37 -11.10 -24.01
N THR A 266 -14.22 -10.92 -23.00
CA THR A 266 -15.49 -10.18 -23.13
C THR A 266 -15.65 -9.11 -22.04
N VAL A 267 -16.50 -8.11 -22.30
CA VAL A 267 -16.94 -7.11 -21.31
C VAL A 267 -18.41 -6.78 -21.49
N SER A 268 -19.09 -6.57 -20.37
CA SER A 268 -20.47 -6.09 -20.28
C SER A 268 -20.64 -5.23 -19.03
N ILE A 269 -21.61 -4.32 -19.04
CA ILE A 269 -22.02 -3.59 -17.84
C ILE A 269 -22.97 -4.50 -17.07
N GLN A 270 -22.61 -4.88 -15.84
CA GLN A 270 -23.48 -5.64 -14.95
C GLN A 270 -24.57 -4.75 -14.36
N LYS A 271 -24.17 -3.63 -13.77
CA LYS A 271 -25.09 -2.65 -13.16
C LYS A 271 -24.45 -1.28 -13.02
N ILE A 272 -25.30 -0.26 -12.93
CA ILE A 272 -24.91 1.11 -12.55
C ILE A 272 -25.55 1.40 -11.20
N GLN A 273 -24.75 1.78 -10.21
CA GLN A 273 -25.20 2.02 -8.84
C GLN A 273 -24.56 3.29 -8.29
N GLY A 274 -25.37 4.31 -8.04
CA GLY A 274 -24.88 5.64 -7.68
C GLY A 274 -23.94 6.17 -8.75
N ASN A 275 -22.73 6.56 -8.35
CA ASN A 275 -21.67 7.02 -9.25
C ASN A 275 -20.70 5.90 -9.66
N SER A 276 -21.11 4.63 -9.57
CA SER A 276 -20.28 3.49 -9.92
C SER A 276 -20.90 2.68 -11.06
N ILE A 277 -20.06 2.21 -11.98
CA ILE A 277 -20.42 1.30 -13.07
C ILE A 277 -19.68 -0.01 -12.82
N ILE A 278 -20.42 -1.07 -12.56
CA ILE A 278 -19.85 -2.40 -12.32
C ILE A 278 -19.77 -3.13 -13.65
N LEU A 279 -18.54 -3.45 -14.03
CA LEU A 279 -18.18 -4.13 -15.27
C LEU A 279 -17.90 -5.59 -14.96
N GLN A 280 -18.36 -6.48 -15.85
CA GLN A 280 -18.10 -7.90 -15.76
C GLN A 280 -17.82 -8.48 -17.14
N GLY A 281 -17.15 -9.62 -17.16
CA GLY A 281 -16.90 -10.32 -18.42
C GLY A 281 -16.20 -11.65 -18.21
N ARG A 282 -15.73 -12.22 -19.31
CA ARG A 282 -14.91 -13.43 -19.32
C ARG A 282 -13.45 -13.06 -19.55
N MET A 283 -12.56 -13.65 -18.76
CA MET A 283 -11.12 -13.47 -18.84
C MET A 283 -10.64 -14.06 -20.16
N PRO A 284 -9.72 -13.41 -20.88
CA PRO A 284 -9.14 -13.98 -22.09
C PRO A 284 -8.60 -15.40 -21.84
N LEU A 285 -8.60 -16.25 -22.87
CA LEU A 285 -8.02 -17.59 -22.77
C LEU A 285 -6.49 -17.54 -22.82
N PHE A 286 -5.92 -16.50 -23.44
CA PHE A 286 -4.49 -16.27 -23.63
C PHE A 286 -4.24 -14.80 -23.95
N GLY A 287 -2.98 -14.35 -23.94
CA GLY A 287 -2.62 -12.97 -24.30
C GLY A 287 -3.07 -11.94 -23.26
N SER A 288 -3.62 -10.79 -23.69
CA SER A 288 -4.11 -9.73 -22.81
C SER A 288 -5.26 -8.97 -23.45
N SER A 289 -6.07 -8.27 -22.65
CA SER A 289 -7.12 -7.40 -23.17
C SER A 289 -7.16 -6.06 -22.44
N LYS A 290 -7.57 -5.00 -23.13
CA LYS A 290 -7.85 -3.69 -22.53
C LYS A 290 -9.34 -3.42 -22.57
N VAL A 291 -9.91 -3.05 -21.43
CA VAL A 291 -11.31 -2.67 -21.32
C VAL A 291 -11.38 -1.15 -21.24
N LYS A 292 -12.09 -0.56 -22.19
CA LYS A 292 -12.31 0.88 -22.30
C LYS A 292 -13.73 1.24 -21.90
N ILE A 293 -13.88 2.29 -21.12
CA ILE A 293 -15.17 2.91 -20.83
C ILE A 293 -15.15 4.36 -21.28
N LYS A 294 -16.20 4.77 -21.98
CA LYS A 294 -16.39 6.14 -22.45
C LYS A 294 -17.73 6.69 -21.98
N LEU A 295 -17.68 7.88 -21.40
CA LEU A 295 -18.84 8.60 -20.87
C LEU A 295 -18.95 9.99 -21.52
N LEU A 296 -20.18 10.50 -21.60
CA LEU A 296 -20.50 11.82 -22.12
C LEU A 296 -21.40 12.55 -21.13
N ARG A 297 -21.01 13.73 -20.67
CA ARG A 297 -21.81 14.59 -19.79
C ARG A 297 -22.80 15.43 -20.59
N LYS A 298 -24.06 15.48 -20.14
CA LYS A 298 -25.17 16.09 -20.88
C LYS A 298 -25.02 17.61 -21.03
N TYR A 299 -24.60 18.29 -19.95
CA TYR A 299 -24.68 19.73 -19.79
C TYR A 299 -23.64 20.49 -20.61
N ASP A 300 -22.38 20.05 -20.57
CA ASP A 300 -21.24 20.71 -21.22
C ASP A 300 -20.62 19.87 -22.34
N LYS A 301 -21.18 18.68 -22.60
CA LYS A 301 -20.72 17.73 -23.62
C LYS A 301 -19.29 17.22 -23.39
N SER A 302 -18.75 17.35 -22.18
CA SER A 302 -17.44 16.79 -21.84
C SER A 302 -17.48 15.26 -21.98
N THR A 303 -16.44 14.70 -22.59
CA THR A 303 -16.25 13.25 -22.69
C THR A 303 -15.04 12.82 -21.90
N ILE A 304 -15.16 11.68 -21.22
CA ILE A 304 -14.02 10.98 -20.62
C ILE A 304 -13.93 9.58 -21.24
N GLU A 305 -12.72 9.14 -21.52
CA GLU A 305 -12.40 7.77 -21.90
C GLU A 305 -11.24 7.31 -21.04
N ASP A 306 -11.37 6.16 -20.40
CA ASP A 306 -10.31 5.55 -19.60
C ASP A 306 -10.32 4.04 -19.76
N GLU A 307 -9.23 3.38 -19.38
CA GLU A 307 -9.01 1.97 -19.60
C GLU A 307 -8.32 1.24 -18.44
N PHE A 308 -8.62 -0.04 -18.29
CA PHE A 308 -7.88 -0.96 -17.44
C PHE A 308 -7.54 -2.24 -18.21
N SER A 309 -6.61 -3.02 -17.67
CA SER A 309 -6.08 -4.21 -18.33
C SER A 309 -6.60 -5.52 -17.72
N LEU A 310 -6.75 -6.53 -18.56
CA LEU A 310 -7.05 -7.92 -18.20
C LEU A 310 -5.83 -8.77 -18.54
N SER A 311 -5.35 -9.53 -17.56
CA SER A 311 -4.21 -10.44 -17.71
C SER A 311 -4.61 -11.85 -17.26
N PRO A 312 -4.84 -12.79 -18.21
CA PRO A 312 -5.17 -14.16 -17.86
C PRO A 312 -3.98 -14.87 -17.23
N ILE A 313 -4.27 -15.72 -16.24
CA ILE A 313 -3.32 -16.64 -15.63
C ILE A 313 -3.54 -18.00 -16.29
N GLU A 314 -2.57 -18.41 -17.10
CA GLU A 314 -2.59 -19.71 -17.76
C GLU A 314 -2.27 -20.83 -16.77
N ILE A 315 -3.01 -21.94 -16.87
CA ILE A 315 -2.73 -23.16 -16.11
C ILE A 315 -1.88 -24.06 -17.01
N LYS A 316 -0.64 -24.33 -16.57
CA LYS A 316 0.28 -25.19 -17.33
C LYS A 316 -0.19 -26.64 -17.29
N GLU A 317 0.19 -27.41 -18.31
CA GLU A 317 -0.06 -28.85 -18.32
C GLU A 317 0.67 -29.53 -17.13
N PRO A 318 0.05 -30.54 -16.50
CA PRO A 318 0.69 -31.29 -15.43
C PRO A 318 1.82 -32.16 -15.98
N GLU A 319 2.82 -32.44 -15.14
CA GLU A 319 3.94 -33.30 -15.49
C GLU A 319 3.81 -34.66 -14.78
N TYR A 320 3.63 -35.72 -15.56
CA TYR A 320 3.60 -37.10 -15.08
C TYR A 320 4.00 -38.08 -16.20
N LYS A 321 4.30 -39.33 -15.82
CA LYS A 321 4.55 -40.41 -16.79
C LYS A 321 3.24 -41.06 -17.21
N SER A 322 2.99 -41.12 -18.52
CA SER A 322 1.80 -41.77 -19.10
C SER A 322 1.84 -43.30 -19.00
N VAL A 323 3.04 -43.87 -18.88
CA VAL A 323 3.26 -45.31 -18.66
C VAL A 323 4.06 -45.47 -17.38
N ILE A 324 3.54 -46.31 -16.48
CA ILE A 324 4.12 -46.60 -15.16
C ILE A 324 4.30 -48.10 -14.99
N TYR A 325 5.35 -48.50 -14.29
CA TYR A 325 5.73 -49.89 -14.04
C TYR A 325 5.53 -50.25 -12.56
N PRO A 326 5.22 -51.52 -12.25
CA PRO A 326 5.08 -51.99 -10.88
C PRO A 326 6.37 -51.81 -10.07
N TYR A 327 6.19 -51.60 -8.77
CA TYR A 327 7.26 -51.45 -7.77
C TYR A 327 8.17 -50.23 -7.99
N GLN A 328 7.65 -49.20 -8.65
CA GLN A 328 8.30 -47.91 -8.82
C GLN A 328 7.46 -46.78 -8.22
N THR A 329 8.12 -45.69 -7.89
CA THR A 329 7.49 -44.46 -7.42
C THR A 329 7.65 -43.36 -8.47
N TYR A 330 6.56 -42.71 -8.82
CA TYR A 330 6.51 -41.64 -9.81
C TYR A 330 6.13 -40.33 -9.18
N THR A 331 6.84 -39.26 -9.53
CA THR A 331 6.48 -37.90 -9.13
C THR A 331 5.50 -37.30 -10.13
N ILE A 332 4.44 -36.68 -9.61
CA ILE A 332 3.42 -35.96 -10.36
C ILE A 332 3.49 -34.49 -9.96
N LYS A 333 3.60 -33.59 -10.93
CA LYS A 333 3.57 -32.14 -10.72
C LYS A 333 2.25 -31.57 -11.26
N PRO A 334 1.36 -31.03 -10.40
CA PRO A 334 0.08 -30.47 -10.83
C PRO A 334 0.16 -29.24 -11.73
N ASN A 335 1.19 -28.40 -11.52
CA ASN A 335 1.46 -27.17 -12.27
C ASN A 335 0.30 -26.14 -12.28
N PHE A 336 -0.44 -26.03 -11.17
CA PHE A 336 -1.35 -24.91 -10.95
C PHE A 336 -0.59 -23.57 -10.82
N PRO A 337 -1.26 -22.43 -11.05
CA PRO A 337 -0.69 -21.13 -10.73
C PRO A 337 -0.69 -20.87 -9.22
N ASN A 338 0.21 -20.00 -8.77
CA ASN A 338 0.22 -19.52 -7.39
C ASN A 338 -0.86 -18.45 -7.19
N SER A 339 -2.13 -18.84 -7.18
CA SER A 339 -3.25 -17.98 -6.76
C SER A 339 -3.69 -18.34 -5.35
N LEU A 340 -3.96 -17.32 -4.53
CA LEU A 340 -4.52 -17.50 -3.19
C LEU A 340 -6.05 -17.58 -3.19
N GLU A 341 -6.69 -17.24 -4.31
CA GLU A 341 -8.16 -17.15 -4.42
C GLU A 341 -8.83 -18.51 -4.67
N HIS A 342 -8.07 -19.54 -5.04
CA HIS A 342 -8.59 -20.86 -5.37
C HIS A 342 -7.98 -21.96 -4.52
N ILE A 343 -8.78 -22.99 -4.27
CA ILE A 343 -8.33 -24.23 -3.63
C ILE A 343 -7.98 -25.23 -4.72
N TYR A 344 -6.69 -25.53 -4.84
CA TYR A 344 -6.18 -26.53 -5.76
C TYR A 344 -6.11 -27.91 -5.11
N SER A 345 -6.47 -28.95 -5.85
CA SER A 345 -6.23 -30.33 -5.43
C SER A 345 -6.11 -31.25 -6.64
N CYS A 346 -5.56 -32.43 -6.41
CA CYS A 346 -5.48 -33.48 -7.43
C CYS A 346 -6.02 -34.80 -6.90
N ARG A 347 -6.54 -35.61 -7.81
CA ARG A 347 -7.00 -36.97 -7.53
C ARG A 347 -6.44 -37.95 -8.56
N ILE A 348 -6.13 -39.15 -8.10
CA ILE A 348 -5.85 -40.29 -8.94
C ILE A 348 -6.95 -41.31 -8.68
N LYS A 349 -7.64 -41.72 -9.73
CA LYS A 349 -8.73 -42.71 -9.65
C LYS A 349 -8.52 -43.85 -10.63
N SER A 350 -9.07 -45.02 -10.33
CA SER A 350 -9.22 -46.08 -11.32
C SER A 350 -10.31 -45.69 -12.34
N VAL A 351 -10.35 -46.40 -13.48
CA VAL A 351 -11.45 -46.26 -14.46
C VAL A 351 -12.82 -46.52 -13.81
N ASP A 352 -12.88 -47.40 -12.81
CA ASP A 352 -14.10 -47.74 -12.07
C ASP A 352 -14.52 -46.65 -11.05
N GLY A 353 -13.78 -45.54 -10.97
CA GLY A 353 -14.08 -44.40 -10.10
C GLY A 353 -13.57 -44.51 -8.67
N GLN A 354 -12.83 -45.57 -8.33
CA GLN A 354 -12.22 -45.70 -7.01
C GLN A 354 -11.07 -44.70 -6.85
N ILE A 355 -11.14 -43.86 -5.82
CA ILE A 355 -10.07 -42.92 -5.48
C ILE A 355 -8.89 -43.71 -4.88
N ILE A 356 -7.73 -43.59 -5.51
CA ILE A 356 -6.47 -44.23 -5.12
C ILE A 356 -5.64 -43.27 -4.27
N GLN A 357 -5.58 -42.00 -4.68
CA GLN A 357 -4.78 -40.99 -3.98
C GLN A 357 -5.35 -39.60 -4.18
N ASN A 358 -5.25 -38.78 -3.14
CA ASN A 358 -5.57 -37.36 -3.17
C ASN A 358 -4.34 -36.54 -2.77
N SER A 359 -4.18 -35.38 -3.39
CA SER A 359 -3.19 -34.37 -3.00
C SER A 359 -3.88 -33.02 -2.82
N SER A 360 -3.47 -32.27 -1.79
CA SER A 360 -3.92 -30.91 -1.55
C SER A 360 -2.89 -29.90 -2.06
N GLY A 361 -3.38 -28.85 -2.70
CA GLY A 361 -2.57 -27.76 -3.23
C GLY A 361 -1.85 -28.08 -4.53
N ASN A 362 -0.78 -27.33 -4.76
CA ASN A 362 0.04 -27.36 -5.99
C ASN A 362 1.40 -28.04 -5.80
N ILE A 363 1.59 -28.76 -4.70
CA ILE A 363 2.88 -29.36 -4.36
C ILE A 363 3.04 -30.66 -5.16
N PRO A 364 4.21 -30.90 -5.79
CA PRO A 364 4.52 -32.21 -6.37
C PRO A 364 4.34 -33.33 -5.35
N PHE A 365 3.70 -34.42 -5.77
CA PHE A 365 3.44 -35.56 -4.91
C PHE A 365 3.83 -36.87 -5.59
N SER A 366 3.99 -37.93 -4.81
CA SER A 366 4.49 -39.21 -5.30
C SER A 366 3.40 -40.28 -5.30
N LEU A 367 3.30 -41.01 -6.41
CA LEU A 367 2.47 -42.20 -6.58
C LEU A 367 3.37 -43.45 -6.53
N SER A 368 3.13 -44.33 -5.57
CA SER A 368 3.82 -45.62 -5.49
C SER A 368 2.95 -46.71 -6.11
N VAL A 369 3.52 -47.46 -7.06
CA VAL A 369 2.79 -48.44 -7.86
C VAL A 369 3.12 -49.85 -7.37
N ASP A 370 2.11 -50.64 -7.02
CA ASP A 370 2.24 -52.05 -6.68
C ASP A 370 1.72 -52.97 -7.82
N LYS A 371 1.70 -54.29 -7.56
CA LYS A 371 1.19 -55.29 -8.50
C LYS A 371 -0.30 -55.14 -8.84
N ALA A 372 -1.09 -54.50 -7.98
CA ALA A 372 -2.53 -54.37 -8.16
C ALA A 372 -2.91 -53.40 -9.29
N PHE A 373 -1.95 -52.59 -9.77
CA PHE A 373 -2.11 -51.68 -10.91
C PHE A 373 -1.72 -52.29 -12.26
N ILE A 374 -1.20 -53.52 -12.31
CA ILE A 374 -0.82 -54.17 -13.58
C ILE A 374 -2.04 -54.31 -14.49
N GLY A 375 -1.90 -53.85 -15.74
CA GLY A 375 -2.97 -53.91 -16.75
C GLY A 375 -4.13 -52.94 -16.49
N LYS A 376 -4.02 -52.04 -15.50
CA LYS A 376 -5.04 -51.05 -15.18
C LYS A 376 -4.68 -49.68 -15.73
N THR A 377 -5.72 -48.93 -16.09
CA THR A 377 -5.61 -47.50 -16.44
C THR A 377 -5.95 -46.67 -15.21
N LEU A 378 -5.12 -45.67 -14.93
CA LEU A 378 -5.36 -44.67 -13.90
C LEU A 378 -5.73 -43.35 -14.57
N MET A 379 -6.67 -42.63 -13.98
CA MET A 379 -7.04 -41.28 -14.39
C MET A 379 -6.50 -40.28 -13.37
N PHE A 380 -5.82 -39.26 -13.86
CA PHE A 380 -5.39 -38.11 -13.07
C PHE A 380 -6.38 -36.96 -13.30
N GLU A 381 -6.90 -36.39 -12.22
CA GLU A 381 -7.80 -35.24 -12.25
C GLU A 381 -7.20 -34.07 -11.49
N ARG A 382 -7.26 -32.89 -12.10
CA ARG A 382 -6.99 -31.61 -11.45
C ARG A 382 -8.30 -30.96 -11.05
N LEU A 383 -8.38 -30.49 -9.81
CA LEU A 383 -9.56 -29.80 -9.29
C LEU A 383 -9.21 -28.40 -8.83
N ILE A 384 -10.11 -27.47 -9.17
CA ILE A 384 -10.10 -26.08 -8.73
C ILE A 384 -11.43 -25.85 -8.04
N ASP A 385 -11.39 -25.46 -6.76
CA ASP A 385 -12.57 -25.27 -5.92
C ASP A 385 -13.50 -26.49 -5.91
N ASN A 386 -12.88 -27.68 -5.81
CA ASN A 386 -13.53 -28.99 -5.85
C ASN A 386 -14.27 -29.33 -7.16
N LYS A 387 -14.11 -28.54 -8.22
CA LYS A 387 -14.63 -28.85 -9.56
C LYS A 387 -13.53 -29.41 -10.44
N ASN A 388 -13.87 -30.42 -11.23
CA ASN A 388 -12.93 -31.00 -12.19
C ASN A 388 -12.56 -29.95 -13.25
N TYR A 389 -11.27 -29.69 -13.40
CA TYR A 389 -10.71 -28.79 -14.40
C TYR A 389 -10.19 -29.56 -15.62
N GLY A 390 -9.59 -30.73 -15.41
CA GLY A 390 -9.00 -31.55 -16.48
C GLY A 390 -8.14 -32.69 -15.98
#